data_AF-A0A094ZFA4-F1
#
_entry.id   AF-A0A094ZFA4-F1
#
_cell.length_a   1.000
_cell.length_b   1.000
_cell.length_c   1.000
_cell.angle_alpha   90.00
_cell.angle_beta   90.00
_cell.angle_gamma   90.00
#
_symmetry.space_group_name_H-M   'P 1'
#
loop_
_entity.id
_entity.type
_entity.pdbx_description
1 polymer ?
#
loop_
_entity_poly.entity_id
_entity_poly.type
_entity_poly.pdbx_seq_one_letter_code
_entity_poly.pdbx_strand_id
1 'polypeptide(L)'
;MGPDIKLAYFSSFEVFLQFIVAVYISIYQPPFLIWLFLTYAISGTLNHSLGCAIHEVGHNLVFGHKYGKANRLYSIFINLPMGLPIAISYRKYHQTHHRWLGHENGDADMPLNLEVKLFTHPISRFIWIIIHPLFYAFRPFIKHPLPLTLWEIINFFIQIIFDLFIWYYFGIWTLNYFIIGTLLGLGLHPLTGHFISEHYLFIDQQATHSYYGIANYLMYNLGYHVEHHDFPYIAYTKLPKLKEIASEYYDHLPYHTSLCKVLWDFVFKPNNGPQAHCVTSQDLSKPEIYNHQPISSNGLKCTRELLKISECEQCKKEKIKKKE
;
A
#
# COMPACT_ATOMS: atom_id res chain seq x y z
N MET A 1 -11.05 3.82 19.86
CA MET A 1 -10.26 5.05 19.69
C MET A 1 -10.69 5.73 18.39
N GLY A 2 -11.80 6.47 18.41
CA GLY A 2 -12.58 6.89 17.24
C GLY A 2 -11.93 7.93 16.30
N PRO A 3 -12.74 8.59 15.45
CA PRO A 3 -12.26 9.38 14.32
C PRO A 3 -11.29 10.51 14.73
N ASP A 4 -10.48 10.94 13.77
CA ASP A 4 -9.56 12.07 13.89
C ASP A 4 -9.73 13.03 12.70
N ILE A 5 -10.30 14.20 13.00
CA ILE A 5 -10.54 15.26 12.02
C ILE A 5 -9.24 15.88 11.49
N LYS A 6 -8.11 15.70 12.19
CA LYS A 6 -6.81 16.25 11.77
C LYS A 6 -6.39 15.77 10.39
N LEU A 7 -6.74 14.51 10.06
CA LEU A 7 -6.51 13.97 8.73
C LEU A 7 -7.10 14.90 7.66
N ALA A 8 -8.33 15.40 7.86
CA ALA A 8 -8.97 16.29 6.90
C ALA A 8 -8.24 17.63 6.72
N TYR A 9 -7.61 18.17 7.76
CA TYR A 9 -6.83 19.39 7.61
C TYR A 9 -5.57 19.14 6.76
N PHE A 10 -4.84 18.06 7.04
CA PHE A 10 -3.60 17.73 6.32
C PHE A 10 -3.88 17.34 4.87
N SER A 11 -4.79 16.39 4.62
CA SER A 11 -5.08 15.97 3.24
C SER A 11 -5.76 17.07 2.42
N SER A 12 -6.57 17.96 3.02
CA SER A 12 -7.07 19.12 2.27
C SER A 12 -5.94 20.10 1.93
N PHE A 13 -4.98 20.33 2.84
CA PHE A 13 -3.81 21.15 2.55
C PHE A 13 -2.99 20.57 1.38
N GLU A 14 -2.78 19.25 1.35
CA GLU A 14 -2.09 18.56 0.24
C GLU A 14 -2.82 18.77 -1.09
N VAL A 15 -4.16 18.67 -1.10
CA VAL A 15 -4.98 18.96 -2.29
C VAL A 15 -4.78 20.41 -2.75
N PHE A 16 -4.89 21.40 -1.86
CA PHE A 16 -4.70 22.79 -2.24
C PHE A 16 -3.27 23.08 -2.71
N LEU A 17 -2.26 22.46 -2.10
CA LEU A 17 -0.87 22.57 -2.53
C LEU A 17 -0.67 22.00 -3.94
N GLN A 18 -1.25 20.82 -4.22
CA GLN A 18 -1.28 20.22 -5.56
C GLN A 18 -1.86 21.20 -6.59
N PHE A 19 -2.99 21.84 -6.27
CA PHE A 19 -3.60 22.84 -7.14
C PHE A 19 -2.74 24.08 -7.34
N ILE A 20 -2.14 24.61 -6.28
CA ILE A 20 -1.26 25.78 -6.39
C ILE A 20 -0.12 25.47 -7.36
N VAL A 21 0.58 24.35 -7.18
CA VAL A 21 1.70 23.96 -8.06
C VAL A 21 1.22 23.70 -9.48
N ALA A 22 0.06 23.07 -9.66
CA ALA A 22 -0.59 22.86 -10.95
C ALA A 22 -0.86 24.21 -11.69
N VAL A 23 -1.36 25.22 -10.99
CA VAL A 23 -1.57 26.58 -11.55
C VAL A 23 -0.24 27.22 -11.94
N TYR A 24 0.81 27.09 -11.12
CA TYR A 24 2.15 27.58 -11.47
C TYR A 24 2.71 26.87 -12.72
N ILE A 25 2.54 25.56 -12.84
CA ILE A 25 2.94 24.81 -14.04
C ILE A 25 2.18 25.34 -15.27
N SER A 26 0.88 25.58 -15.13
CA SER A 26 0.04 26.12 -16.21
C SER A 26 0.50 27.50 -16.68
N ILE A 27 0.83 28.41 -15.76
CA ILE A 27 1.23 29.79 -16.08
C ILE A 27 2.65 29.83 -16.67
N TYR A 28 3.61 29.15 -16.03
CA TYR A 28 5.02 29.31 -16.34
C TYR A 28 5.54 28.31 -17.38
N GLN A 29 4.82 27.21 -17.65
CA GLN A 29 5.18 26.19 -18.64
C GLN A 29 6.66 25.77 -18.55
N PRO A 30 7.10 25.23 -17.40
CA PRO A 30 8.51 24.91 -17.19
C PRO A 30 9.03 23.90 -18.22
N PRO A 31 10.32 23.94 -18.59
CA PRO A 31 10.94 22.94 -19.44
C PRO A 31 10.70 21.52 -18.92
N PHE A 32 10.61 20.54 -19.83
CA PHE A 32 10.20 19.17 -19.52
C PHE A 32 10.93 18.54 -18.32
N LEU A 33 12.25 18.73 -18.19
CA LEU A 33 13.01 18.17 -17.07
C LEU A 33 12.63 18.78 -15.72
N ILE A 34 12.35 20.09 -15.69
CA ILE A 34 11.88 20.77 -14.48
C ILE A 34 10.45 20.33 -14.17
N TRP A 35 9.58 20.26 -15.18
CA TRP A 35 8.24 19.73 -15.03
C TRP A 35 8.25 18.30 -14.47
N LEU A 36 9.06 17.41 -15.04
CA LEU A 36 9.16 16.02 -14.60
C LEU A 36 9.68 15.91 -13.16
N PHE A 37 10.67 16.72 -12.78
CA PHE A 37 11.15 16.78 -11.41
C PHE A 37 10.07 17.24 -10.43
N LEU A 38 9.31 18.30 -10.75
CA LEU A 38 8.19 18.77 -9.94
C LEU A 38 7.09 17.72 -9.83
N THR A 39 6.75 17.06 -10.95
CA THR A 39 5.79 15.95 -10.98
C THR A 39 6.25 14.80 -10.09
N TYR A 40 7.53 14.43 -10.13
CA TYR A 40 8.08 13.36 -9.30
C TYR A 40 8.10 13.73 -7.81
N ALA A 41 8.75 14.83 -7.47
CA ALA A 41 9.06 15.20 -6.09
C ALA A 41 7.85 15.74 -5.33
N ILE A 42 6.97 16.49 -6.01
CA ILE A 42 5.79 17.08 -5.38
C ILE A 42 4.57 16.21 -5.65
N SER A 43 4.17 16.04 -6.93
CA SER A 43 2.93 15.33 -7.23
C SER A 43 2.99 13.86 -6.83
N GLY A 44 4.12 13.18 -7.09
CA GLY A 44 4.35 11.80 -6.68
C GLY A 44 4.27 11.62 -5.16
N THR A 45 4.97 12.46 -4.40
CA THR A 45 4.93 12.41 -2.93
C THR A 45 3.53 12.69 -2.39
N LEU A 46 2.87 13.75 -2.86
CA LEU A 46 1.55 14.16 -2.36
C LEU A 46 0.47 13.17 -2.77
N ASN A 47 0.46 12.65 -4.01
CA ASN A 47 -0.52 11.66 -4.43
C ASN A 47 -0.35 10.33 -3.71
N HIS A 48 0.88 9.98 -3.34
CA HIS A 48 1.12 8.83 -2.47
C HIS A 48 0.51 9.06 -1.08
N SER A 49 0.81 10.19 -0.45
CA SER A 49 0.23 10.59 0.84
C SER A 49 -1.30 10.61 0.81
N LEU A 50 -1.88 11.21 -0.24
CA LEU A 50 -3.33 11.27 -0.47
C LEU A 50 -3.93 9.87 -0.66
N GLY A 51 -3.21 8.92 -1.25
CA GLY A 51 -3.60 7.50 -1.29
C GLY A 51 -3.74 6.91 0.13
N CYS A 52 -2.76 7.16 1.01
CA CYS A 52 -2.83 6.78 2.42
C CYS A 52 -3.97 7.52 3.17
N ALA A 53 -4.27 8.77 2.81
CA ALA A 53 -5.41 9.48 3.38
C ALA A 53 -6.76 8.87 2.92
N ILE A 54 -6.88 8.50 1.64
CA ILE A 54 -8.05 7.79 1.11
C ILE A 54 -8.26 6.47 1.84
N HIS A 55 -7.17 5.76 2.16
CA HIS A 55 -7.20 4.56 3.00
C HIS A 55 -7.88 4.81 4.35
N GLU A 56 -7.41 5.79 5.13
CA GLU A 56 -7.97 6.14 6.43
C GLU A 56 -9.44 6.59 6.33
N VAL A 57 -9.78 7.39 5.31
CA VAL A 57 -11.16 7.82 5.04
C VAL A 57 -12.05 6.62 4.68
N GLY A 58 -11.48 5.59 4.05
CA GLY A 58 -12.13 4.32 3.73
C GLY A 58 -12.69 3.61 4.96
N HIS A 59 -11.98 3.71 6.09
CA HIS A 59 -12.39 3.21 7.41
C HIS A 59 -13.37 4.13 8.14
N ASN A 60 -13.72 5.27 7.53
CA ASN A 60 -14.50 6.36 8.10
C ASN A 60 -13.81 7.08 9.26
N LEU A 61 -12.48 7.11 9.27
CA LEU A 61 -11.70 7.66 10.39
C LEU A 61 -11.65 9.19 10.40
N VAL A 62 -12.20 9.90 9.41
CA VAL A 62 -12.30 11.37 9.46
C VAL A 62 -13.54 11.83 10.22
N PHE A 63 -14.73 11.43 9.76
CA PHE A 63 -16.00 11.89 10.36
C PHE A 63 -16.68 10.82 11.21
N GLY A 64 -16.17 9.59 11.25
CA GLY A 64 -16.77 8.45 11.95
C GLY A 64 -17.87 7.74 11.15
N HIS A 65 -18.22 6.53 11.60
CA HIS A 65 -19.17 5.64 10.92
C HIS A 65 -20.57 6.23 10.74
N LYS A 66 -21.03 7.05 11.70
CA LYS A 66 -22.33 7.76 11.62
C LYS A 66 -22.43 8.64 10.36
N TYR A 67 -21.30 9.15 9.87
CA TYR A 67 -21.21 10.07 8.74
C TYR A 67 -20.53 9.42 7.53
N GLY A 68 -20.84 8.15 7.24
CA GLY A 68 -20.23 7.42 6.12
C GLY A 68 -20.37 8.10 4.76
N LYS A 69 -21.49 8.79 4.48
CA LYS A 69 -21.65 9.58 3.24
C LYS A 69 -20.68 10.76 3.16
N ALA A 70 -20.43 11.45 4.28
CA ALA A 70 -19.48 12.55 4.34
C ALA A 70 -18.05 12.06 4.08
N ASN A 71 -17.68 10.90 4.64
CA ASN A 71 -16.39 10.27 4.35
C ASN A 71 -16.25 9.93 2.85
N ARG A 72 -17.29 9.38 2.21
CA ARG A 72 -17.25 9.09 0.75
C ARG A 72 -17.08 10.33 -0.10
N LEU A 73 -17.82 11.40 0.19
CA LEU A 73 -17.67 12.66 -0.54
C LEU A 73 -16.28 13.27 -0.32
N TYR A 74 -15.78 13.20 0.90
CA TYR A 74 -14.45 13.69 1.24
C TYR A 74 -13.34 12.87 0.57
N SER A 75 -13.46 11.54 0.51
CA SER A 75 -12.50 10.69 -0.23
C SER A 75 -12.47 11.03 -1.71
N ILE A 76 -13.62 11.39 -2.32
CA ILE A 76 -13.65 11.84 -3.72
C ILE A 76 -12.94 13.19 -3.87
N PHE A 77 -13.14 14.13 -2.93
CA PHE A 77 -12.46 15.43 -2.96
C PHE A 77 -10.94 15.29 -2.90
N ILE A 78 -10.41 14.49 -1.96
CA ILE A 78 -8.95 14.29 -1.83
C ILE A 78 -8.36 13.43 -2.94
N ASN A 79 -9.19 12.74 -3.73
CA ASN A 79 -8.80 11.98 -4.90
C ASN A 79 -8.62 12.85 -6.15
N LEU A 80 -9.25 14.03 -6.23
CA LEU A 80 -9.19 14.90 -7.41
C LEU A 80 -7.77 15.12 -7.99
N PRO A 81 -6.74 15.52 -7.19
CA PRO A 81 -5.39 15.76 -7.72
C PRO A 81 -4.62 14.46 -8.09
N MET A 82 -5.23 13.29 -7.95
CA MET A 82 -4.66 12.04 -8.45
C MET A 82 -4.96 11.81 -9.94
N GLY A 83 -5.95 12.52 -10.51
CA GLY A 83 -6.30 12.42 -11.94
C GLY A 83 -6.94 11.08 -12.35
N LEU A 84 -7.35 10.25 -11.39
CA LEU A 84 -7.90 8.91 -11.61
C LEU A 84 -8.97 8.59 -10.55
N PRO A 85 -10.12 7.98 -10.89
CA PRO A 85 -11.24 7.78 -9.96
C PRO A 85 -11.03 6.55 -9.05
N ILE A 86 -10.14 6.67 -8.06
CA ILE A 86 -9.65 5.57 -7.24
C ILE A 86 -10.45 5.41 -5.94
N ALA A 87 -10.90 6.51 -5.32
CA ALA A 87 -11.31 6.53 -3.92
C ALA A 87 -12.39 5.51 -3.52
N ILE A 88 -13.49 5.44 -4.28
CA ILE A 88 -14.61 4.56 -3.92
C ILE A 88 -14.28 3.10 -4.20
N SER A 89 -13.64 2.81 -5.34
CA SER A 89 -13.23 1.45 -5.70
C SER A 89 -12.21 0.92 -4.68
N TYR A 90 -11.20 1.74 -4.34
CA TYR A 90 -10.22 1.43 -3.32
C TYR A 90 -10.90 1.01 -2.02
N ARG A 91 -11.79 1.85 -1.48
CA ARG A 91 -12.51 1.55 -0.23
C ARG A 91 -13.24 0.20 -0.30
N LYS A 92 -13.91 -0.09 -1.41
CA LYS A 92 -14.69 -1.33 -1.59
C LYS A 92 -13.77 -2.57 -1.54
N TYR A 93 -12.69 -2.55 -2.29
CA TYR A 93 -11.74 -3.67 -2.34
C TYR A 93 -10.88 -3.77 -1.08
N HIS A 94 -10.49 -2.65 -0.50
CA HIS A 94 -9.70 -2.61 0.72
C HIS A 94 -10.46 -3.18 1.94
N GLN A 95 -11.79 -3.01 2.02
CA GLN A 95 -12.61 -3.72 3.01
C GLN A 95 -12.60 -5.25 2.83
N THR A 96 -12.50 -5.70 1.58
CA THR A 96 -12.41 -7.13 1.25
C THR A 96 -11.03 -7.67 1.60
N HIS A 97 -9.99 -6.87 1.34
CA HIS A 97 -8.61 -7.13 1.75
C HIS A 97 -8.47 -7.37 3.26
N HIS A 98 -8.99 -6.48 4.12
CA HIS A 98 -9.00 -6.72 5.58
C HIS A 98 -9.68 -8.04 5.99
N ARG A 99 -10.76 -8.42 5.30
CA ARG A 99 -11.51 -9.64 5.62
C ARG A 99 -10.77 -10.90 5.19
N TRP A 100 -10.02 -10.83 4.09
CA TRP A 100 -9.39 -11.97 3.45
C TRP A 100 -7.87 -11.86 3.39
N LEU A 101 -7.26 -11.08 4.29
CA LEU A 101 -5.84 -10.72 4.28
C LEU A 101 -4.95 -11.93 3.97
N GLY A 102 -4.19 -11.86 2.87
CA GLY A 102 -3.26 -12.91 2.43
C GLY A 102 -3.90 -14.13 1.77
N HIS A 103 -5.24 -14.20 1.69
CA HIS A 103 -5.95 -15.32 1.05
C HIS A 103 -5.84 -15.23 -0.47
N GLU A 104 -5.27 -16.27 -1.09
CA GLU A 104 -4.88 -16.29 -2.51
C GLU A 104 -5.96 -15.78 -3.47
N ASN A 105 -7.22 -16.16 -3.28
CA ASN A 105 -8.34 -15.79 -4.17
C ASN A 105 -9.29 -14.74 -3.58
N GLY A 106 -9.19 -14.46 -2.28
CA GLY A 106 -10.14 -13.61 -1.55
C GLY A 106 -9.62 -12.18 -1.40
N ASP A 107 -8.31 -12.05 -1.37
CA ASP A 107 -7.60 -10.79 -1.27
C ASP A 107 -7.24 -10.25 -2.67
N ALA A 108 -7.78 -9.08 -3.00
CA ALA A 108 -7.53 -8.42 -4.27
C ALA A 108 -6.11 -7.85 -4.37
N ASP A 109 -5.41 -7.68 -3.25
CA ASP A 109 -4.05 -7.13 -3.21
C ASP A 109 -3.00 -8.23 -3.46
N MET A 110 -3.41 -9.49 -3.50
CA MET A 110 -2.55 -10.62 -3.84
C MET A 110 -2.21 -10.63 -5.35
N PRO A 111 -0.95 -10.77 -5.77
CA PRO A 111 -0.57 -10.78 -7.19
C PRO A 111 -1.30 -11.83 -8.04
N LEU A 112 -1.44 -11.54 -9.33
CA LEU A 112 -1.92 -12.52 -10.30
C LEU A 112 -0.86 -13.59 -10.55
N ASN A 113 -1.29 -14.80 -10.91
CA ASN A 113 -0.39 -15.88 -11.34
C ASN A 113 0.52 -15.48 -12.51
N LEU A 114 0.05 -14.58 -13.37
CA LEU A 114 0.85 -14.02 -14.46
C LEU A 114 1.99 -13.13 -13.93
N GLU A 115 1.73 -12.28 -12.94
CA GLU A 115 2.75 -11.42 -12.34
C GLU A 115 3.85 -12.25 -11.68
N VAL A 116 3.44 -13.27 -10.93
CA VAL A 116 4.35 -14.25 -10.29
C VAL A 116 5.28 -14.93 -11.30
N LYS A 117 4.77 -15.28 -12.49
CA LYS A 117 5.55 -15.95 -13.53
C LYS A 117 6.47 -15.00 -14.30
N LEU A 118 6.05 -13.75 -14.55
CA LEU A 118 6.79 -12.80 -15.38
C LEU A 118 7.89 -12.05 -14.61
N PHE A 119 7.67 -11.74 -13.34
CA PHE A 119 8.51 -10.80 -12.60
C PHE A 119 9.43 -11.50 -11.58
N THR A 120 10.22 -12.45 -12.05
CA THR A 120 11.14 -13.26 -11.23
C THR A 120 12.59 -12.76 -11.25
N HIS A 121 13.03 -12.15 -12.36
CA HIS A 121 14.39 -11.65 -12.54
C HIS A 121 14.54 -10.20 -12.02
N PRO A 122 15.71 -9.75 -11.51
CA PRO A 122 15.88 -8.37 -11.05
C PRO A 122 15.38 -7.28 -12.01
N ILE A 123 15.69 -7.39 -13.30
CA ILE A 123 15.24 -6.42 -14.31
C ILE A 123 13.71 -6.42 -14.44
N SER A 124 13.09 -7.61 -14.49
CA SER A 124 11.63 -7.68 -14.60
C SER A 124 10.95 -7.18 -13.32
N ARG A 125 11.50 -7.45 -12.14
CA ARG A 125 11.02 -6.87 -10.86
C ARG A 125 11.15 -5.35 -10.82
N PHE A 126 12.23 -4.79 -11.33
CA PHE A 126 12.35 -3.34 -11.46
C PHE A 126 11.29 -2.76 -12.40
N ILE A 127 11.04 -3.41 -13.54
CA ILE A 127 9.93 -3.05 -14.45
C ILE A 127 8.59 -3.16 -13.73
N TRP A 128 8.40 -4.21 -12.91
CA TRP A 128 7.18 -4.39 -12.12
C TRP A 128 6.91 -3.19 -11.22
N ILE A 129 7.91 -2.63 -10.52
CA ILE A 129 7.73 -1.41 -9.71
C ILE A 129 7.20 -0.25 -10.57
N ILE A 130 7.73 -0.09 -11.79
CA ILE A 130 7.32 1.01 -12.68
C ILE A 130 5.85 0.86 -13.10
N ILE A 131 5.41 -0.36 -13.43
CA ILE A 131 4.05 -0.64 -13.90
C ILE A 131 3.09 -1.07 -12.78
N HIS A 132 3.58 -1.18 -11.55
CA HIS A 132 2.81 -1.59 -10.38
C HIS A 132 1.51 -0.81 -10.19
N PRO A 133 1.45 0.53 -10.39
CA PRO A 133 0.19 1.27 -10.29
C PRO A 133 -0.91 0.70 -11.20
N LEU A 134 -0.55 0.18 -12.38
CA LEU A 134 -1.50 -0.41 -13.31
C LEU A 134 -1.98 -1.78 -12.80
N PHE A 135 -1.07 -2.61 -12.28
CA PHE A 135 -1.47 -3.86 -11.63
C PHE A 135 -2.38 -3.59 -10.44
N TYR A 136 -2.00 -2.66 -9.55
CA TYR A 136 -2.80 -2.31 -8.39
C TYR A 136 -4.19 -1.80 -8.78
N ALA A 137 -4.30 -1.00 -9.85
CA ALA A 137 -5.58 -0.50 -10.34
C ALA A 137 -6.49 -1.57 -10.96
N PHE A 138 -5.93 -2.51 -11.74
CA PHE A 138 -6.73 -3.46 -12.53
C PHE A 138 -6.88 -4.85 -11.89
N ARG A 139 -5.91 -5.28 -11.08
CA ARG A 139 -5.91 -6.60 -10.42
C ARG A 139 -7.20 -6.88 -9.65
N PRO A 140 -7.81 -5.96 -8.89
CA PRO A 140 -9.05 -6.24 -8.18
C PRO A 140 -10.19 -6.70 -9.08
N PHE A 141 -10.31 -6.10 -10.27
CA PHE A 141 -11.36 -6.42 -11.25
C PHE A 141 -11.14 -7.74 -11.99
N ILE A 142 -9.91 -8.27 -11.96
CA ILE A 142 -9.57 -9.57 -12.55
C ILE A 142 -9.68 -10.67 -11.50
N LYS A 143 -9.15 -10.39 -10.30
CA LYS A 143 -8.94 -11.39 -9.25
C LYS A 143 -10.18 -11.68 -8.44
N HIS A 144 -10.91 -10.64 -8.04
CA HIS A 144 -12.11 -10.77 -7.22
C HIS A 144 -13.15 -9.74 -7.66
N PRO A 145 -13.69 -9.84 -8.89
CA PRO A 145 -14.59 -8.82 -9.44
C PRO A 145 -15.83 -8.62 -8.55
N LEU A 146 -15.99 -7.39 -8.03
CA LEU A 146 -17.14 -6.99 -7.26
C LEU A 146 -18.13 -6.19 -8.12
N PRO A 147 -19.44 -6.26 -7.87
CA PRO A 147 -20.44 -5.50 -8.62
C PRO A 147 -20.16 -4.00 -8.53
N LEU A 148 -20.43 -3.29 -9.63
CA LEU A 148 -20.31 -1.85 -9.71
C LEU A 148 -21.41 -1.18 -8.88
N THR A 149 -21.04 -0.15 -8.11
CA THR A 149 -21.96 0.60 -7.26
C THR A 149 -22.20 2.01 -7.82
N LEU A 150 -23.33 2.62 -7.42
CA LEU A 150 -23.64 4.00 -7.78
C LEU A 150 -22.55 4.99 -7.33
N TRP A 151 -21.89 4.74 -6.20
CA TRP A 151 -20.81 5.60 -5.71
C TRP A 151 -19.57 5.56 -6.61
N GLU A 152 -19.24 4.42 -7.23
CA GLU A 152 -18.14 4.34 -8.19
C GLU A 152 -18.46 5.11 -9.46
N ILE A 153 -19.73 5.04 -9.92
CA ILE A 153 -20.22 5.84 -11.05
C ILE A 153 -20.11 7.34 -10.74
N ILE A 154 -20.52 7.76 -9.53
CA ILE A 154 -20.39 9.16 -9.08
C ILE A 154 -18.92 9.59 -9.04
N ASN A 155 -18.03 8.78 -8.46
CA ASN A 155 -16.59 9.08 -8.40
C ASN A 155 -16.00 9.22 -9.81
N PHE A 156 -16.37 8.31 -10.73
CA PHE A 156 -15.92 8.35 -12.11
C PHE A 156 -16.33 9.66 -12.80
N PHE A 157 -17.60 10.03 -12.75
CA PHE A 157 -18.06 11.26 -13.41
C PHE A 157 -17.47 12.53 -12.78
N ILE A 158 -17.38 12.61 -11.44
CA ILE A 158 -16.75 13.75 -10.78
C ILE A 158 -15.29 13.90 -11.21
N GLN A 159 -14.54 12.78 -11.23
CA GLN A 159 -13.14 12.81 -11.66
C GLN A 159 -13.00 13.23 -13.12
N ILE A 160 -13.78 12.64 -14.04
CA ILE A 160 -13.71 12.98 -15.46
C ILE A 160 -14.09 14.45 -15.72
N ILE A 161 -15.15 14.95 -15.08
CA ILE A 161 -15.54 16.36 -15.20
C ILE A 161 -14.41 17.28 -14.69
N PHE A 162 -13.82 16.91 -13.56
CA PHE A 162 -12.70 17.65 -12.99
C PHE A 162 -11.45 17.61 -13.91
N ASP A 163 -11.07 16.46 -14.43
CA ASP A 163 -9.92 16.31 -15.33
C ASP A 163 -10.11 17.09 -16.63
N LEU A 164 -11.33 17.07 -17.20
CA LEU A 164 -11.69 17.88 -18.37
C LEU A 164 -11.64 19.37 -18.06
N PHE A 165 -12.11 19.79 -16.87
CA PHE A 165 -12.00 21.17 -16.41
C PHE A 165 -10.52 21.60 -16.31
N ILE A 166 -9.67 20.76 -15.72
CA ILE A 166 -8.23 21.04 -15.60
C ILE A 166 -7.57 21.12 -16.97
N TRP A 167 -7.85 20.18 -17.85
CA TRP A 167 -7.31 20.20 -19.21
C TRP A 167 -7.73 21.45 -19.99
N TYR A 168 -9.01 21.80 -19.94
CA TYR A 168 -9.56 22.93 -20.69
C TYR A 168 -9.03 24.28 -20.21
N TYR A 169 -8.98 24.51 -18.89
CA TYR A 169 -8.58 25.81 -18.33
C TYR A 169 -7.08 25.95 -18.02
N PHE A 170 -6.39 24.84 -17.72
CA PHE A 170 -4.99 24.87 -17.28
C PHE A 170 -4.03 24.10 -18.20
N GLY A 171 -4.54 23.41 -19.22
CA GLY A 171 -3.75 22.73 -20.24
C GLY A 171 -3.31 21.31 -19.87
N ILE A 172 -2.84 20.59 -20.89
CA ILE A 172 -2.53 19.16 -20.80
C ILE A 172 -1.35 18.84 -19.87
N TRP A 173 -0.35 19.71 -19.79
CA TRP A 173 0.80 19.54 -18.88
C TRP A 173 0.39 19.58 -17.40
N THR A 174 -0.66 20.32 -17.09
CA THR A 174 -1.25 20.40 -15.75
C THR A 174 -2.04 19.14 -15.42
N LEU A 175 -2.84 18.64 -16.36
CA LEU A 175 -3.52 17.35 -16.17
C LEU A 175 -2.52 16.20 -16.01
N ASN A 176 -1.47 16.17 -16.84
CA ASN A 176 -0.42 15.16 -16.76
C ASN A 176 0.39 15.26 -15.46
N TYR A 177 0.51 16.45 -14.86
CA TYR A 177 1.15 16.58 -13.55
C TYR A 177 0.41 15.77 -12.46
N PHE A 178 -0.92 15.72 -12.51
CA PHE A 178 -1.72 14.87 -11.62
C PHE A 178 -1.59 13.38 -11.98
N ILE A 179 -1.86 13.01 -13.23
CA ILE A 179 -1.90 11.60 -13.66
C ILE A 179 -0.51 10.94 -13.56
N ILE A 180 0.51 11.57 -14.14
CA ILE A 180 1.89 11.04 -14.10
C ILE A 180 2.45 11.11 -12.68
N GLY A 181 2.07 12.11 -11.89
CA GLY A 181 2.36 12.17 -10.46
C GLY A 181 1.86 10.93 -9.72
N THR A 182 0.60 10.54 -9.93
CA THR A 182 0.04 9.31 -9.36
C THR A 182 0.80 8.05 -9.81
N LEU A 183 1.12 7.93 -11.10
CA LEU A 183 1.87 6.78 -11.61
C LEU A 183 3.28 6.71 -11.02
N LEU A 184 3.96 7.84 -10.86
CA LEU A 184 5.29 7.89 -10.24
C LEU A 184 5.19 7.58 -8.75
N GLY A 185 4.28 8.26 -8.04
CA GLY A 185 4.09 8.16 -6.59
C GLY A 185 3.70 6.75 -6.13
N LEU A 186 2.84 6.06 -6.87
CA LEU A 186 2.45 4.67 -6.59
C LEU A 186 3.38 3.64 -7.26
N GLY A 187 4.35 4.09 -8.06
CA GLY A 187 5.24 3.26 -8.88
C GLY A 187 6.70 3.47 -8.51
N LEU A 188 7.51 4.09 -9.38
CA LEU A 188 8.94 4.31 -9.12
C LEU A 188 9.20 5.44 -8.10
N HIS A 189 8.82 5.26 -6.84
CA HIS A 189 9.00 6.25 -5.78
C HIS A 189 9.39 5.57 -4.46
N PRO A 190 10.22 6.18 -3.59
CA PRO A 190 10.60 5.59 -2.31
C PRO A 190 9.41 5.11 -1.46
N LEU A 191 8.32 5.87 -1.49
CA LEU A 191 7.11 5.55 -0.72
C LEU A 191 6.36 4.31 -1.24
N THR A 192 6.53 3.92 -2.52
CA THR A 192 5.96 2.67 -3.06
C THR A 192 6.46 1.44 -2.33
N GLY A 193 7.60 1.56 -1.64
CA GLY A 193 8.04 0.51 -0.74
C GLY A 193 7.01 0.14 0.33
N HIS A 194 5.99 0.97 0.63
CA HIS A 194 4.95 0.60 1.61
C HIS A 194 4.11 -0.59 1.13
N PHE A 195 3.60 -0.56 -0.11
CA PHE A 195 2.80 -1.65 -0.70
C PHE A 195 3.58 -2.99 -0.67
N ILE A 196 4.90 -2.88 -0.80
CA ILE A 196 5.79 -4.03 -0.72
C ILE A 196 6.09 -4.40 0.74
N SER A 197 6.30 -3.43 1.62
CA SER A 197 6.61 -3.69 3.02
C SER A 197 5.46 -4.36 3.77
N GLU A 198 4.22 -4.09 3.35
CA GLU A 198 3.03 -4.53 4.05
C GLU A 198 2.63 -5.97 3.74
N HIS A 199 2.96 -6.52 2.56
CA HIS A 199 2.39 -7.81 2.12
C HIS A 199 3.40 -8.82 1.60
N TYR A 200 4.69 -8.52 1.68
CA TYR A 200 5.71 -9.47 1.26
C TYR A 200 6.23 -10.24 2.47
N LEU A 201 6.17 -11.57 2.36
CA LEU A 201 6.69 -12.56 3.29
C LEU A 201 8.22 -12.53 3.32
N PHE A 202 8.79 -11.42 3.77
CA PHE A 202 10.22 -11.24 3.81
C PHE A 202 10.86 -12.15 4.85
N ILE A 203 10.25 -12.30 6.02
CA ILE A 203 10.92 -12.88 7.19
C ILE A 203 10.19 -14.13 7.71
N ASP A 204 8.87 -14.20 7.56
CA ASP A 204 8.02 -15.28 8.08
C ASP A 204 6.74 -15.44 7.24
N GLN A 205 5.82 -16.28 7.72
CA GLN A 205 4.52 -16.56 7.10
C GLN A 205 3.42 -15.56 7.51
N GLN A 206 3.78 -14.38 8.06
CA GLN A 206 2.78 -13.37 8.41
C GLN A 206 2.22 -12.73 7.15
N ALA A 207 0.89 -12.71 7.03
CA ALA A 207 0.21 -12.08 5.90
C ALA A 207 0.51 -10.58 5.76
N THR A 208 1.01 -9.96 6.83
CA THR A 208 1.40 -8.56 6.81
C THR A 208 2.49 -8.19 7.80
N HIS A 209 3.25 -7.13 7.49
CA HIS A 209 4.33 -6.59 8.33
C HIS A 209 4.18 -5.07 8.52
N SER A 210 4.67 -4.60 9.67
CA SER A 210 4.72 -3.17 9.97
C SER A 210 6.03 -2.52 9.50
N TYR A 211 5.96 -1.24 9.19
CA TYR A 211 7.05 -0.31 8.93
C TYR A 211 7.08 0.80 10.00
N TYR A 212 8.19 0.89 10.73
CA TYR A 212 8.44 1.92 11.73
C TYR A 212 9.62 2.81 11.30
N GLY A 213 9.37 3.69 10.33
CA GLY A 213 10.37 4.65 9.87
C GLY A 213 9.79 6.01 9.53
N ILE A 214 10.68 6.92 9.10
CA ILE A 214 10.38 8.34 8.91
C ILE A 214 9.31 8.60 7.83
N ALA A 215 9.12 7.69 6.88
CA ALA A 215 8.09 7.86 5.86
C ALA A 215 6.67 7.90 6.44
N ASN A 216 6.44 7.41 7.67
CA ASN A 216 5.13 7.46 8.33
C ASN A 216 4.59 8.89 8.50
N TYR A 217 5.45 9.92 8.54
CA TYR A 217 5.00 11.32 8.53
C TYR A 217 4.25 11.70 7.24
N LEU A 218 4.59 11.05 6.12
CA LEU A 218 3.96 11.24 4.80
C LEU A 218 2.92 10.18 4.48
N MET A 219 2.81 9.12 5.29
CA MET A 219 1.89 8.00 5.06
C MET A 219 0.84 7.91 6.16
N TYR A 220 0.66 8.96 6.96
CA TYR A 220 -0.29 8.97 8.08
C TYR A 220 -0.15 7.72 8.94
N ASN A 221 1.05 7.39 9.43
CA ASN A 221 1.32 6.18 10.24
C ASN A 221 0.78 4.85 9.67
N LEU A 222 0.46 4.75 8.38
CA LEU A 222 -0.03 3.52 7.75
C LEU A 222 0.94 2.35 7.94
N GLY A 223 2.23 2.64 8.08
CA GLY A 223 3.24 1.63 8.39
C GLY A 223 3.02 0.89 9.72
N TYR A 224 2.17 1.35 10.63
CA TYR A 224 1.69 0.52 11.76
C TYR A 224 0.62 -0.47 11.27
N HIS A 225 1.02 -1.29 10.31
CA HIS A 225 0.09 -1.98 9.43
C HIS A 225 -0.49 -3.24 10.07
N VAL A 226 0.31 -4.01 10.84
CA VAL A 226 -0.21 -5.11 11.67
C VAL A 226 -1.23 -4.57 12.67
N GLU A 227 -0.87 -3.49 13.38
CA GLU A 227 -1.73 -2.84 14.36
C GLU A 227 -3.04 -2.34 13.74
N HIS A 228 -2.95 -1.78 12.54
CA HIS A 228 -4.08 -1.35 11.74
C HIS A 228 -4.98 -2.52 11.32
N HIS A 229 -4.42 -3.64 10.87
CA HIS A 229 -5.21 -4.82 10.49
C HIS A 229 -5.93 -5.46 11.67
N ASP A 230 -5.33 -5.47 12.85
CA ASP A 230 -5.97 -5.92 14.07
C ASP A 230 -7.11 -4.97 14.51
N PHE A 231 -6.89 -3.66 14.36
CA PHE A 231 -7.81 -2.62 14.82
C PHE A 231 -8.07 -1.52 13.76
N PRO A 232 -8.78 -1.83 12.65
CA PRO A 232 -8.90 -0.94 11.48
C PRO A 232 -9.74 0.32 11.72
N TYR A 233 -10.33 0.44 12.91
CA TYR A 233 -11.14 1.59 13.33
C TYR A 233 -10.46 2.44 14.41
N ILE A 234 -9.13 2.35 14.51
CA ILE A 234 -8.29 3.23 15.30
C ILE A 234 -7.58 4.20 14.36
N ALA A 235 -7.82 5.50 14.56
CA ALA A 235 -7.22 6.54 13.72
C ALA A 235 -5.69 6.49 13.76
N TYR A 236 -5.05 6.82 12.63
CA TYR A 236 -3.60 6.76 12.48
C TYR A 236 -2.77 7.45 13.57
N THR A 237 -3.26 8.55 14.14
CA THR A 237 -2.56 9.28 15.21
C THR A 237 -2.41 8.48 16.49
N LYS A 238 -3.19 7.41 16.63
CA LYS A 238 -3.27 6.57 17.83
C LYS A 238 -2.63 5.19 17.64
N LEU A 239 -2.25 4.81 16.42
CA LEU A 239 -1.55 3.55 16.16
C LEU A 239 -0.22 3.43 16.93
N PRO A 240 0.62 4.48 17.05
CA PRO A 240 1.81 4.40 17.91
C PRO A 240 1.48 4.11 19.37
N LYS A 241 0.38 4.69 19.89
CA LYS A 241 -0.06 4.44 21.26
C LYS A 241 -0.64 3.03 21.43
N LEU A 242 -1.34 2.52 20.42
CA LEU A 242 -1.82 1.13 20.41
C LEU A 242 -0.63 0.17 20.52
N LYS A 243 0.40 0.35 19.69
CA LYS A 243 1.63 -0.46 19.76
C LYS A 243 2.27 -0.40 21.16
N GLU A 244 2.34 0.79 21.76
CA GLU A 244 2.93 0.99 23.10
C GLU A 244 2.16 0.24 24.20
N ILE A 245 0.83 0.31 24.22
CA ILE A 245 0.01 -0.30 25.28
C ILE A 245 -0.21 -1.81 25.11
N ALA A 246 0.05 -2.34 23.91
CA ALA A 246 -0.08 -3.75 23.56
C ALA A 246 1.26 -4.32 23.05
N SER A 247 2.37 -3.82 23.62
CA SER A 247 3.74 -4.16 23.21
C SER A 247 4.02 -5.66 23.19
N GLU A 248 3.39 -6.42 24.07
CA GLU A 248 3.51 -7.88 24.17
C GLU A 248 3.07 -8.60 22.89
N TYR A 249 2.15 -8.01 22.11
CA TYR A 249 1.67 -8.55 20.83
C TYR A 249 2.53 -8.12 19.64
N TYR A 250 3.20 -6.96 19.71
CA TYR A 250 3.83 -6.35 18.53
C TYR A 250 5.36 -6.35 18.56
N ASP A 251 6.01 -6.23 19.73
CA ASP A 251 7.46 -6.01 19.80
C ASP A 251 8.29 -7.23 19.38
N HIS A 252 7.69 -8.41 19.29
CA HIS A 252 8.35 -9.64 18.82
C HIS A 252 8.19 -9.89 17.33
N LEU A 253 7.31 -9.14 16.65
CA LEU A 253 7.06 -9.29 15.21
C LEU A 253 8.20 -8.65 14.39
N PRO A 254 8.56 -9.23 13.24
CA PRO A 254 9.48 -8.60 12.32
C PRO A 254 8.87 -7.34 11.69
N TYR A 255 9.70 -6.32 11.48
CA TYR A 255 9.27 -5.04 10.91
C TYR A 255 10.34 -4.42 10.02
N HIS A 256 9.93 -3.42 9.23
CA HIS A 256 10.80 -2.65 8.35
C HIS A 256 11.09 -1.24 8.90
N THR A 257 12.25 -0.68 8.54
CA THR A 257 12.65 0.69 8.92
C THR A 257 13.00 1.57 7.72
N SER A 258 13.19 0.99 6.53
CA SER A 258 13.53 1.72 5.31
C SER A 258 12.78 1.17 4.09
N LEU A 259 11.92 2.00 3.49
CA LEU A 259 11.19 1.65 2.27
C LEU A 259 12.11 1.55 1.05
N CYS A 260 13.16 2.38 0.97
CA CYS A 260 14.18 2.24 -0.07
C CYS A 260 14.89 0.88 0.00
N LYS A 261 15.17 0.39 1.22
CA LYS A 261 15.74 -0.95 1.41
C LYS A 261 14.74 -2.04 1.00
N VAL A 262 13.46 -1.87 1.30
CA VAL A 262 12.41 -2.80 0.85
C VAL A 262 12.37 -2.89 -0.68
N LEU A 263 12.40 -1.74 -1.38
CA LEU A 263 12.47 -1.71 -2.85
C LEU A 263 13.75 -2.37 -3.38
N TRP A 264 14.90 -2.08 -2.77
CA TRP A 264 16.17 -2.70 -3.13
C TRP A 264 16.13 -4.22 -2.96
N ASP A 265 15.70 -4.68 -1.79
CA ASP A 265 15.58 -6.09 -1.48
C ASP A 265 14.58 -6.76 -2.45
N PHE A 266 13.47 -6.10 -2.77
CA PHE A 266 12.49 -6.59 -3.75
C PHE A 266 13.13 -6.82 -5.13
N VAL A 267 14.01 -5.93 -5.59
CA VAL A 267 14.65 -6.04 -6.91
C VAL A 267 15.80 -7.04 -6.92
N PHE A 268 16.64 -7.07 -5.88
CA PHE A 268 17.94 -7.74 -5.96
C PHE A 268 18.05 -9.04 -5.17
N LYS A 269 17.25 -9.26 -4.12
CA LYS A 269 17.39 -10.50 -3.34
C LYS A 269 16.77 -11.70 -4.06
N PRO A 270 17.42 -12.88 -4.03
CA PRO A 270 16.86 -14.07 -4.65
C PRO A 270 15.49 -14.43 -4.06
N ASN A 271 14.54 -14.78 -4.92
CA ASN A 271 13.18 -15.20 -4.55
C ASN A 271 12.28 -14.13 -3.91
N ASN A 272 12.75 -12.90 -3.74
CA ASN A 272 11.85 -11.75 -3.60
C ASN A 272 11.20 -11.46 -4.96
N GLY A 273 9.98 -10.93 -4.99
CA GLY A 273 9.18 -10.75 -6.21
C GLY A 273 7.71 -11.05 -5.93
N PRO A 274 6.79 -10.87 -6.88
CA PRO A 274 5.36 -11.03 -6.62
C PRO A 274 4.98 -12.39 -5.99
N GLN A 275 5.77 -13.44 -6.22
CA GLN A 275 5.61 -14.74 -5.56
C GLN A 275 5.71 -14.70 -4.02
N ALA A 276 6.42 -13.72 -3.46
CA ALA A 276 6.63 -13.59 -2.02
C ALA A 276 5.45 -12.93 -1.29
N HIS A 277 4.36 -12.58 -2.00
CA HIS A 277 3.10 -12.14 -1.39
C HIS A 277 2.21 -13.30 -0.92
N CYS A 278 2.48 -14.54 -1.35
CA CYS A 278 1.54 -15.63 -1.17
C CYS A 278 1.64 -16.31 0.19
N VAL A 279 0.67 -16.08 1.08
CA VAL A 279 0.41 -16.95 2.24
C VAL A 279 -0.13 -18.27 1.70
N THR A 280 0.78 -19.16 1.32
CA THR A 280 0.42 -20.52 0.93
C THR A 280 0.50 -21.45 2.14
N SER A 281 -0.16 -22.61 2.05
CA SER A 281 0.05 -23.70 3.02
C SER A 281 1.49 -24.23 3.03
N GLN A 282 2.33 -23.82 2.06
CA GLN A 282 3.76 -24.07 2.04
C GLN A 282 4.52 -22.86 2.60
N ASP A 283 5.52 -23.13 3.44
CA ASP A 283 6.43 -22.10 3.95
C ASP A 283 7.39 -21.63 2.86
N LEU A 284 7.13 -20.43 2.33
CA LEU A 284 7.99 -19.75 1.36
C LEU A 284 8.86 -18.66 2.03
N SER A 285 8.72 -18.46 3.34
CA SER A 285 9.49 -17.47 4.07
C SER A 285 10.98 -17.82 4.05
N LYS A 286 11.84 -16.80 4.05
CA LYS A 286 13.30 -17.00 4.01
C LYS A 286 14.01 -16.22 5.12
N PRO A 287 13.72 -16.51 6.41
CA PRO A 287 14.29 -15.79 7.55
C PRO A 287 15.82 -15.68 7.49
N GLU A 288 16.49 -16.70 6.94
CA GLU A 288 17.96 -16.78 6.85
C GLU A 288 18.59 -15.68 5.97
N ILE A 289 17.86 -15.18 4.97
CA ILE A 289 18.30 -14.06 4.10
C ILE A 289 18.21 -12.71 4.86
N TYR A 290 17.50 -12.70 5.99
CA TYR A 290 17.13 -11.52 6.75
C TYR A 290 17.64 -11.55 8.19
N ASN A 291 18.65 -12.38 8.49
CA ASN A 291 19.29 -12.50 9.81
C ASN A 291 19.83 -11.16 10.41
N HIS A 292 19.77 -10.06 9.67
CA HIS A 292 20.15 -8.70 10.09
C HIS A 292 18.99 -7.70 10.18
N GLN A 293 17.73 -8.11 9.94
CA GLN A 293 16.58 -7.25 10.22
C GLN A 293 16.41 -7.14 11.75
N PRO A 294 15.99 -5.97 12.28
CA PRO A 294 15.75 -5.82 13.69
C PRO A 294 14.55 -6.69 14.08
N ILE A 295 14.84 -7.85 14.63
CA ILE A 295 13.89 -8.73 15.31
C ILE A 295 14.23 -8.55 16.78
N SER A 296 13.23 -8.30 17.65
CA SER A 296 13.53 -8.29 19.08
C SER A 296 14.04 -9.68 19.50
N SER A 297 14.89 -9.72 20.52
CA SER A 297 15.55 -10.96 20.98
C SER A 297 14.59 -12.12 21.30
N ASN A 298 13.31 -11.83 21.55
CA ASN A 298 12.25 -12.81 21.76
C ASN A 298 11.65 -13.36 20.45
N GLY A 299 11.60 -12.57 19.36
CA GLY A 299 11.11 -13.02 18.05
C GLY A 299 11.99 -14.13 17.46
N LEU A 300 13.31 -14.03 17.60
CA LEU A 300 14.27 -15.06 17.15
C LEU A 300 14.06 -16.43 17.82
N LYS A 301 13.57 -16.45 19.07
CA LYS A 301 13.23 -17.71 19.77
C LYS A 301 11.95 -18.32 19.19
N CYS A 302 10.93 -17.51 18.95
CA CYS A 302 9.65 -17.96 18.40
C CYS A 302 9.81 -18.51 16.97
N THR A 303 10.55 -17.82 16.09
CA THR A 303 10.81 -18.31 14.72
C THR A 303 11.60 -19.61 14.72
N ARG A 304 12.59 -19.76 15.61
CA ARG A 304 13.36 -21.02 15.75
C ARG A 304 12.52 -22.16 16.35
N GLU A 305 11.59 -21.86 17.24
CA GLU A 305 10.63 -22.85 17.77
C GLU A 305 9.59 -23.23 16.71
N LEU A 306 9.05 -22.29 15.94
CA LEU A 306 8.13 -22.55 14.83
C LEU A 306 8.80 -23.37 13.71
N LEU A 307 10.05 -23.07 13.36
CA LEU A 307 10.84 -23.88 12.43
C LEU A 307 11.14 -25.30 12.97
N LYS A 308 11.29 -25.46 14.30
CA LYS A 308 11.38 -26.79 14.94
C LYS A 308 10.03 -27.51 14.99
N ILE A 309 8.91 -26.78 15.06
CA ILE A 309 7.56 -27.32 15.08
C ILE A 309 7.12 -27.72 13.66
N SER A 310 7.54 -27.00 12.61
CA SER A 310 7.27 -27.38 11.20
C SER A 310 8.05 -28.63 10.76
N GLU A 311 9.15 -28.97 11.44
CA GLU A 311 9.79 -30.29 11.32
C GLU A 311 9.00 -31.43 12.02
N CYS A 312 7.91 -31.11 12.73
CA CYS A 312 7.14 -32.08 13.51
C CYS A 312 5.95 -32.67 12.71
N GLU A 313 5.79 -33.98 12.87
CA GLU A 313 4.78 -34.89 12.30
C GLU A 313 4.84 -35.19 10.79
N GLN A 314 4.90 -34.21 9.88
CA GLN A 314 4.75 -34.51 8.45
C GLN A 314 6.04 -35.09 7.83
N CYS A 315 7.20 -34.56 8.21
CA CYS A 315 8.52 -35.12 7.84
C CYS A 315 8.80 -36.49 8.48
N LYS A 316 8.22 -36.80 9.64
CA LYS A 316 8.34 -38.12 10.27
C LYS A 316 7.56 -39.20 9.51
N LYS A 317 6.40 -38.87 8.95
CA LYS A 317 5.58 -39.81 8.15
C LYS A 317 6.22 -40.15 6.80
N GLU A 318 6.91 -39.21 6.16
CA GLU A 318 7.60 -39.48 4.89
C GLU A 318 8.91 -40.26 5.04
N LYS A 319 9.64 -40.11 6.15
CA LYS A 319 10.84 -40.91 6.41
C LYS A 319 10.54 -42.37 6.74
N ILE A 320 9.35 -42.69 7.24
CA ILE A 320 8.92 -44.08 7.52
C ILE A 320 8.49 -44.78 6.21
N LYS A 321 7.82 -44.07 5.29
CA LYS A 321 7.42 -44.63 3.97
C LYS A 321 8.55 -44.86 2.96
N LYS A 322 9.78 -44.42 3.25
CA LYS A 322 10.97 -44.66 2.39
C LYS A 322 11.87 -45.79 2.92
N LYS A 323 11.44 -46.51 3.96
CA LYS A 323 12.18 -47.65 4.55
C LYS A 323 11.40 -48.98 4.51
N GLU A 324 10.26 -49.00 3.86
CA GLU A 324 9.56 -50.20 3.38
C GLU A 324 9.60 -50.18 1.86
#